data_AF-A0AA42APM5-F1
#
_entry.id   AF-A0AA42APM5-F1
#
_cell.length_a   1.000
_cell.length_b   1.000
_cell.length_c   1.000
_cell.angle_alpha   90.00
_cell.angle_beta   90.00
_cell.angle_gamma   90.00
#
_symmetry.space_group_name_H-M   'P 1'
#
loop_
_entity.id
_entity.type
_entity.pdbx_description
1 polymer ?
#
loop_
_entity_poly.entity_id
_entity_poly.type
_entity_poly.pdbx_seq_one_letter_code
_entity_poly.pdbx_strand_id
1 'polypeptide(L)'
;MTFLECKHSNKMCSNDKAIKRFLVRNIVEQAAVRDVQESCVYDVPKLYSKMQYCVSCAIHSHVVRVRSREKRRNRDPPQRYNRPRKIQGRARLGFVQIYEEGVCIAKLCLNAL
;
A
#
# COMPACT_ATOMS: atom_id res chain seq x y z
N MET A 1 10.65 25.16 -7.15
CA MET A 1 9.90 24.60 -6.01
C MET A 1 8.42 24.61 -6.37
N THR A 2 7.82 23.48 -6.73
CA THR A 2 6.38 23.40 -7.04
C THR A 2 5.59 23.20 -5.75
N PHE A 3 4.46 23.89 -5.62
CA PHE A 3 3.57 23.73 -4.47
C PHE A 3 2.48 22.67 -4.74
N LEU A 4 2.00 22.04 -3.69
CA LEU A 4 0.93 21.04 -3.70
C LEU A 4 -0.18 21.42 -2.73
N GLU A 5 -1.39 20.99 -3.05
CA GLU A 5 -2.55 21.15 -2.18
C GLU A 5 -2.81 19.88 -1.37
N CYS A 6 -3.00 20.04 -0.07
CA CYS A 6 -3.44 18.95 0.79
C CYS A 6 -4.87 18.53 0.47
N LYS A 7 -5.11 17.24 0.23
CA LYS A 7 -6.44 16.71 -0.12
C LYS A 7 -7.52 16.86 0.96
N HIS A 8 -7.15 17.13 2.22
CA HIS A 8 -8.10 17.18 3.34
C HIS A 8 -8.47 18.59 3.78
N SER A 9 -7.53 19.53 3.66
CA SER A 9 -7.68 20.89 4.18
C SER A 9 -7.35 21.96 3.15
N ASN A 10 -7.10 21.57 1.89
CA ASN A 10 -6.67 22.42 0.76
C ASN A 10 -5.51 23.37 1.09
N LYS A 11 -4.72 23.04 2.10
CA LYS A 11 -3.59 23.85 2.54
C LYS A 11 -2.43 23.69 1.57
N MET A 12 -1.92 24.80 1.07
CA MET A 12 -0.73 24.82 0.22
C MET A 12 0.51 24.38 1.01
N CYS A 13 1.21 23.37 0.51
CA CYS A 13 2.42 22.82 1.09
C CYS A 13 3.49 22.69 0.00
N SER A 14 4.77 22.83 0.34
CA SER A 14 5.84 22.55 -0.62
C SER A 14 5.92 21.05 -0.93
N ASN A 15 6.35 20.72 -2.15
CA ASN A 15 6.48 19.34 -2.60
C ASN A 15 7.37 18.47 -1.71
N ASP A 16 8.42 19.04 -1.12
CA ASP A 16 9.38 18.31 -0.28
C ASP A 16 8.84 18.05 1.13
N LYS A 17 7.96 18.93 1.61
CA LYS A 17 7.36 18.83 2.96
C LYS A 17 6.09 17.99 2.97
N ALA A 18 5.38 17.91 1.83
CA ALA A 18 4.14 17.17 1.73
C ALA A 18 4.37 15.66 1.96
N ILE A 19 3.51 15.07 2.79
CA ILE A 19 3.56 13.63 3.06
C ILE A 19 2.80 12.93 1.94
N LYS A 20 3.53 12.20 1.09
CA LYS A 20 2.99 11.51 -0.09
C LYS A 20 2.81 10.03 0.22
N ARG A 21 1.59 9.51 0.03
CA ARG A 21 1.28 8.08 0.18
C ARG A 21 0.55 7.59 -1.05
N PHE A 22 1.05 6.51 -1.63
CA PHE A 22 0.34 5.80 -2.69
C PHE A 22 -0.66 4.84 -2.06
N LEU A 23 -1.93 5.05 -2.36
CA LEU A 23 -3.00 4.16 -2.00
C LEU A 23 -3.37 3.35 -3.22
N VAL A 24 -3.25 2.03 -3.09
CA VAL A 24 -3.80 1.06 -4.02
C VAL A 24 -4.98 0.42 -3.30
N ARG A 25 -6.19 0.66 -3.79
CA ARG A 25 -7.43 0.13 -3.20
C ARG A 25 -8.27 -0.49 -4.31
N ASN A 26 -9.04 -1.52 -4.00
CA ASN A 26 -10.04 -2.00 -4.93
C ASN A 26 -11.19 -0.97 -5.00
N ILE A 27 -11.86 -0.87 -6.15
CA ILE A 27 -13.05 -0.01 -6.31
C ILE A 27 -14.20 -0.52 -5.43
N VAL A 28 -14.35 -1.84 -5.37
CA VAL A 28 -15.43 -2.52 -4.66
C VAL A 28 -14.98 -2.89 -3.25
N GLU A 29 -15.89 -2.71 -2.29
CA GLU A 29 -15.70 -3.12 -0.90
C GLU A 29 -15.69 -4.65 -0.76
N GLN A 30 -14.88 -5.19 0.16
CA GLN A 30 -14.64 -6.63 0.27
C GLN A 30 -15.91 -7.49 0.44
N ALA A 31 -16.96 -6.95 1.08
CA ALA A 31 -18.24 -7.64 1.24
C ALA A 31 -18.94 -7.87 -0.10
N ALA A 32 -18.93 -6.88 -0.98
CA ALA A 32 -19.61 -6.91 -2.27
C ALA A 32 -18.75 -7.52 -3.40
N VAL A 33 -17.49 -7.88 -3.14
CA VAL A 33 -16.61 -8.45 -4.17
C VAL A 33 -17.20 -9.73 -4.77
N ARG A 34 -17.84 -10.58 -3.96
CA ARG A 34 -18.42 -11.84 -4.45
C ARG A 34 -19.59 -11.58 -5.39
N ASP A 35 -20.54 -10.76 -4.95
CA ASP A 35 -21.76 -10.45 -5.72
C ASP A 35 -21.41 -9.76 -7.04
N VAL A 36 -20.45 -8.83 -7.02
CA VAL A 36 -20.00 -8.14 -8.23
C VAL A 36 -19.32 -9.12 -9.20
N GLN A 37 -18.48 -10.05 -8.71
CA GLN A 37 -17.83 -11.05 -9.55
C GLN A 37 -18.79 -12.06 -10.16
N GLU A 38 -19.88 -12.40 -9.48
CA GLU A 38 -20.91 -13.29 -10.02
C GLU A 38 -21.77 -12.58 -11.08
N SER A 39 -21.97 -11.27 -10.94
CA SER A 39 -22.76 -10.46 -11.88
C SER A 39 -21.98 -10.00 -13.12
N CYS A 40 -20.66 -9.89 -13.04
CA CYS A 40 -19.81 -9.30 -14.08
C CYS A 40 -19.00 -10.35 -14.84
N VAL A 41 -18.89 -10.20 -16.17
CA VAL A 41 -18.05 -11.07 -17.03
C VAL A 41 -16.57 -10.71 -16.94
N TYR A 42 -16.25 -9.49 -16.49
CA TYR A 42 -14.88 -8.97 -16.42
C TYR A 42 -14.42 -8.73 -14.97
N ASP A 43 -13.10 -8.78 -14.76
CA ASP A 43 -12.48 -8.53 -13.46
C ASP A 43 -12.58 -7.07 -13.01
N VAL A 44 -12.68 -6.88 -11.69
CA VAL A 44 -12.82 -5.55 -11.07
C VAL A 44 -11.47 -4.82 -11.00
N PRO A 45 -11.35 -3.57 -11.53
CA PRO A 45 -10.10 -2.82 -11.51
C PRO A 45 -9.74 -2.25 -10.12
N LYS A 46 -8.48 -1.82 -10.00
CA LYS A 46 -7.92 -1.17 -8.79
C LYS A 46 -7.82 0.35 -8.98
N LEU A 47 -8.11 1.08 -7.91
CA LEU A 47 -7.87 2.52 -7.80
C LEU A 47 -6.44 2.79 -7.36
N TYR A 48 -5.77 3.63 -8.14
CA TYR A 48 -4.46 4.16 -7.83
C TYR A 48 -4.59 5.65 -7.53
N SER A 49 -4.38 6.02 -6.27
CA SER A 49 -4.43 7.43 -5.86
C SER A 49 -3.20 7.80 -5.04
N LYS A 50 -2.54 8.90 -5.42
CA LYS A 50 -1.45 9.49 -4.65
C LYS A 50 -2.03 10.55 -3.71
N MET A 51 -2.22 10.17 -2.45
CA MET A 51 -2.67 11.08 -1.42
C MET A 51 -1.54 12.00 -0.98
N GLN A 52 -1.83 13.30 -0.92
CA GLN A 52 -0.90 14.34 -0.50
C GLN A 52 -1.47 15.03 0.74
N TYR A 53 -0.73 14.99 1.83
CA TYR A 53 -1.15 15.55 3.11
C TYR A 53 -0.26 16.70 3.56
N CYS A 54 -0.90 17.66 4.23
CA CYS A 54 -0.24 18.63 5.08
C CYS A 54 0.25 17.97 6.39
N VAL A 55 1.25 18.56 7.07
CA VAL A 55 1.81 17.97 8.31
C VAL A 55 0.75 17.85 9.40
N SER A 56 -0.11 18.86 9.59
CA SER A 56 -1.19 18.81 10.59
C SER A 56 -2.22 17.73 10.26
N CYS A 57 -2.63 17.64 9.00
CA CYS A 57 -3.58 16.65 8.49
C CYS A 57 -3.08 15.22 8.68
N ALA A 58 -1.78 14.99 8.45
CA ALA A 58 -1.17 13.68 8.60
C ALA A 58 -1.08 13.22 10.06
N ILE A 59 -0.95 14.15 11.01
CA ILE A 59 -0.97 13.85 12.44
C ILE A 59 -2.41 13.59 12.90
N HIS A 60 -3.37 14.41 12.46
CA HIS A 60 -4.78 14.27 12.81
C HIS A 60 -5.38 12.93 12.33
N SER A 61 -5.10 12.55 11.09
CA SER A 61 -5.56 11.26 10.51
C SER A 61 -4.68 10.07 10.89
N HIS A 62 -3.70 10.27 11.78
CA HIS A 62 -2.75 9.24 12.24
C HIS A 62 -1.98 8.50 11.14
N VAL A 63 -1.80 9.12 9.97
CA VAL A 63 -0.93 8.61 8.90
C VAL A 63 0.54 8.64 9.33
N VAL A 64 0.92 9.66 10.10
CA VAL A 64 2.24 9.78 10.74
C VAL A 64 2.04 9.95 12.25
N ARG A 65 2.91 9.33 13.04
CA ARG A 65 2.90 9.42 14.50
C ARG A 65 4.19 10.03 15.00
N VAL A 66 4.12 10.74 16.12
CA VAL A 66 5.31 11.32 16.77
C VAL A 66 6.19 10.18 17.30
N ARG A 67 7.49 10.23 16.99
CA ARG A 67 8.52 9.29 17.45
C ARG A 67 9.51 9.98 18.39
N SER A 68 10.18 9.20 19.23
CA SER A 68 11.27 9.68 20.11
C SER A 68 12.41 10.34 19.31
N ARG A 69 13.22 11.18 19.97
CA ARG A 69 14.27 11.99 19.33
C ARG A 69 15.22 11.14 18.48
N GLU A 70 15.67 10.01 19.02
CA GLU A 70 16.57 9.08 18.33
C GLU A 70 15.87 8.42 17.13
N LYS A 71 14.64 7.93 17.32
CA LYS A 71 13.87 7.23 16.28
C LYS A 71 13.44 8.13 15.12
N ARG A 72 13.51 9.47 15.25
CA ARG A 72 13.25 10.39 14.13
C ARG A 72 14.33 10.34 13.05
N ARG A 73 15.57 9.97 13.40
CA ARG A 73 16.68 9.82 12.44
C ARG A 73 16.48 8.62 11.51
N ASN A 74 15.80 7.58 11.99
CA ASN A 74 15.47 6.42 11.17
C ASN A 74 14.43 6.82 10.08
N ARG A 75 14.87 6.73 8.81
CA ARG A 75 14.09 7.04 7.60
C ARG A 75 13.50 5.81 6.93
N ASP A 76 13.79 4.62 7.43
CA ASP A 76 13.26 3.37 6.88
C ASP A 76 11.74 3.32 7.06
N PRO A 77 11.01 2.76 6.06
CA PRO A 77 9.59 2.55 6.20
C PRO A 77 9.30 1.59 7.37
N PRO A 78 8.17 1.75 8.07
CA PRO A 78 7.80 0.81 9.11
C PRO A 78 7.68 -0.61 8.53
N GLN A 79 8.30 -1.59 9.20
CA GLN A 79 8.27 -2.98 8.79
C GLN A 79 6.82 -3.48 8.77
N ARG A 80 6.37 -3.98 7.62
CA ARG A 80 5.05 -4.61 7.50
C ARG A 80 5.17 -6.02 8.08
N TYR A 81 4.56 -6.24 9.23
CA TYR A 81 4.46 -7.59 9.78
C TYR A 81 3.46 -8.38 8.95
N ASN A 82 3.98 -9.13 7.96
CA ASN A 82 3.19 -10.13 7.26
C ASN A 82 2.92 -11.27 8.27
N ARG A 83 1.77 -11.20 8.96
CA ARG A 83 1.27 -12.38 9.67
C ARG A 83 1.15 -13.50 8.65
N PRO A 84 1.76 -14.68 8.85
CA PRO A 84 1.47 -15.81 8.00
C PRO A 84 -0.05 -16.04 8.08
N ARG A 85 -0.73 -16.01 6.94
CA ARG A 85 -2.14 -16.39 6.89
C ARG A 85 -2.18 -17.85 7.33
N LYS A 86 -2.82 -18.15 8.47
CA LYS A 86 -3.20 -19.54 8.76
C LYS A 86 -4.11 -19.96 7.60
N ILE A 87 -3.61 -20.90 6.80
CA ILE A 87 -4.38 -21.52 5.72
C ILE A 87 -5.47 -22.35 6.41
N GLN A 88 -6.62 -21.73 6.70
CA GLN A 88 -7.84 -22.48 6.96
C GLN A 88 -8.41 -22.85 5.59
N GLY A 89 -8.59 -24.16 5.40
CA GLY A 89 -8.77 -24.81 4.10
C GLY A 89 -9.69 -24.09 3.11
N ARG A 90 -9.08 -23.57 2.05
CA ARG A 90 -9.63 -23.59 0.69
C ARG A 90 -8.46 -23.37 -0.26
N ALA A 91 -8.11 -24.42 -1.00
CA ALA A 91 -7.18 -24.33 -2.11
C ALA A 91 -7.71 -23.28 -3.11
N ARG A 92 -7.15 -22.08 -3.07
CA ARG A 92 -7.18 -21.16 -4.20
C ARG A 92 -5.75 -21.10 -4.73
N LEU A 93 -5.62 -21.66 -5.92
CA LEU A 93 -4.44 -21.64 -6.77
C LEU A 93 -3.75 -20.28 -6.71
N GLY A 94 -2.42 -20.35 -6.65
CA GLY A 94 -1.54 -19.25 -6.33
C GLY A 94 -1.73 -18.03 -7.23
N PHE A 95 -1.86 -16.88 -6.59
CA PHE A 95 -1.41 -15.63 -7.20
C PHE A 95 0.12 -15.62 -7.13
N VAL A 96 0.73 -16.17 -8.19
CA VAL A 96 2.16 -15.95 -8.44
C VAL A 96 2.33 -14.46 -8.69
N GLN A 97 2.99 -13.81 -7.76
CA GLN A 97 3.41 -12.42 -7.93
C GLN A 97 4.71 -12.46 -8.73
N ILE A 98 4.61 -12.44 -10.07
CA ILE A 98 5.73 -12.11 -10.95
C ILE A 98 5.43 -10.77 -11.60
N TYR A 99 6.38 -9.85 -11.45
CA TYR A 99 6.89 -8.80 -12.36
C TYR A 99 7.83 -7.99 -11.44
N GLU A 100 9.12 -8.35 -11.37
CA GLU A 100 10.23 -7.73 -12.14
C GLU A 100 10.07 -6.20 -12.18
N GLU A 101 10.85 -5.41 -11.42
CA GLU A 101 12.31 -5.32 -11.40
C GLU A 101 12.83 -4.86 -10.02
N GLY A 102 13.91 -5.47 -9.52
CA GLY A 102 14.61 -4.97 -8.32
C GLY A 102 15.23 -6.00 -7.35
N VAL A 103 15.64 -7.17 -7.84
CA VAL A 103 16.68 -8.09 -7.30
C VAL A 103 16.65 -8.47 -5.81
N CYS A 104 16.24 -9.71 -5.53
CA CYS A 104 16.87 -10.59 -4.54
C CYS A 104 17.01 -11.98 -5.18
N ILE A 105 18.22 -12.29 -5.64
CA ILE A 105 18.59 -13.61 -6.15
C ILE A 105 18.57 -14.60 -4.98
N ALA A 106 17.68 -15.58 -5.02
CA ALA A 106 17.83 -16.83 -4.29
C ALA A 106 17.60 -17.96 -5.30
N LYS A 107 18.74 -18.47 -5.77
CA LYS A 107 18.98 -19.67 -6.58
C LYS A 107 17.86 -20.72 -6.46
N LEU A 108 17.31 -21.12 -7.62
CA LEU A 108 16.66 -22.42 -7.75
C LEU A 108 17.70 -23.51 -7.42
N CYS A 109 17.48 -24.28 -6.36
CA CYS A 109 17.94 -25.67 -6.38
C CYS A 109 16.90 -26.44 -7.18
N LEU A 110 17.14 -26.53 -8.49
CA LEU A 110 16.63 -27.61 -9.30
C LEU A 110 17.23 -28.92 -8.77
N ASN A 111 16.44 -29.99 -8.92
CA ASN A 111 16.78 -31.41 -8.77
C ASN A 111 16.47 -32.01 -7.40
N ALA A 112 15.36 -32.76 -7.35
CA ALA A 112 15.48 -34.20 -7.48
C ALA A 112 14.16 -34.76 -8.05
N LEU A 113 14.32 -35.76 -8.92
CA LEU A 113 13.30 -36.69 -9.37
C LEU A 113 12.45 -37.23 -8.20
#